data_AF-A0A7W1LCV3-F1
#
_entry.id   AF-A0A7W1LCV3-F1
#
_cell.length_a   1.000
_cell.length_b   1.000
_cell.length_c   1.000
_cell.angle_alpha   90.00
_cell.angle_beta   90.00
_cell.angle_gamma   90.00
#
_symmetry.space_group_name_H-M   'P 1'
#
loop_
_entity.id
_entity.type
_entity.pdbx_description
1 polymer ?
#
loop_
_entity_poly.entity_id
_entity_poly.type
_entity_poly.pdbx_seq_one_letter_code
_entity_poly.pdbx_strand_id
1 'polypeptide(L)'
;GKISRWLKDNQERNPLLVSVDVYRPAAREQLRVVGSAVGVTVYQDKETNDPLTLVRGAMKYAQDSGFDTLLIDTAGRLHIDDDLMVELEQIKAETKPMEVLFVADAMTGQDAVRSAEVFHERVGITGVVLTKMDGDARGGAALSIKQVIGQPVKFVGVGEKYDAIEPFYPDRIAQRILGMGDVLSLIEEVQGKIDEDEAQKQLEKMTSNQFTLEDFRAQLGQFKKLGSMSKIMKMLPEQMMGGLQISDEQSEEVEGQMKRTEAMIDSMTKAERRNHKIIDASRKTRIAKGSGSTIAEVNQLIRQYEQMKKMMSQMNRGGLLGKLAGKAMGGLGGGLGGLMGGGGGLGGLLGGMGGNGGAEDFDNNYEEQTDSLAKKLKKKKRHKKRK
;
A
#
# COMPACT_ATOMS: atom_id res chain seq x y z
N GLY A 1 -0.82 21.31 -4.30
CA GLY A 1 -1.26 20.69 -3.03
C GLY A 1 -0.72 19.28 -2.86
N LYS A 2 -1.43 18.27 -3.36
CA LYS A 2 -1.06 16.86 -3.17
C LYS A 2 0.29 16.47 -3.80
N ILE A 3 0.48 16.80 -5.08
CA ILE A 3 1.71 16.49 -5.82
C ILE A 3 2.93 17.16 -5.14
N SER A 4 2.83 18.44 -4.79
CA SER A 4 3.92 19.14 -4.10
C SER A 4 4.29 18.51 -2.76
N ARG A 5 3.29 18.07 -1.98
CA ARG A 5 3.55 17.34 -0.75
C ARG A 5 4.23 16.00 -1.02
N TRP A 6 3.73 15.24 -1.99
CA TRP A 6 4.30 13.95 -2.36
C TRP A 6 5.77 14.07 -2.79
N LEU A 7 6.10 15.08 -3.61
CA LEU A 7 7.47 15.37 -4.05
C LEU A 7 8.40 15.71 -2.88
N LYS A 8 7.91 16.51 -1.92
CA LYS A 8 8.65 16.86 -0.70
C LYS A 8 8.89 15.64 0.18
N ASP A 9 7.84 14.87 0.45
CA ASP A 9 7.86 13.76 1.43
C ASP A 9 8.57 12.50 0.87
N ASN A 10 8.53 12.25 -0.45
CA ASN A 10 9.03 11.00 -1.04
C ASN A 10 10.24 11.18 -1.97
N GLN A 11 10.51 12.40 -2.47
CA GLN A 11 11.62 12.67 -3.39
C GLN A 11 12.58 13.75 -2.89
N GLU A 12 12.42 14.21 -1.64
CA GLU A 12 13.26 15.24 -1.02
C GLU A 12 13.37 16.52 -1.87
N ARG A 13 12.33 16.81 -2.66
CA ARG A 13 12.25 18.02 -3.49
C ARG A 13 11.88 19.24 -2.67
N ASN A 14 12.25 20.43 -3.18
CA ASN A 14 11.86 21.72 -2.62
C ASN A 14 10.89 22.46 -3.56
N PRO A 15 9.59 22.13 -3.51
CA PRO A 15 8.61 22.69 -4.43
C PRO A 15 8.18 24.11 -4.06
N LEU A 16 7.95 24.93 -5.09
CA LEU A 16 7.24 26.19 -5.05
C LEU A 16 5.91 26.06 -5.81
N LEU A 17 4.85 26.62 -5.27
CA LEU A 17 3.55 26.70 -5.91
C LEU A 17 3.28 28.12 -6.41
N VAL A 18 2.60 28.25 -7.55
CA VAL A 18 2.00 29.52 -8.00
C VAL A 18 0.63 29.22 -8.60
N SER A 19 -0.36 30.06 -8.30
CA SER A 19 -1.66 30.02 -8.97
C SER A 19 -1.71 31.12 -10.00
N VAL A 20 -2.04 30.74 -11.23
CA VAL A 20 -2.28 31.67 -12.35
C VAL A 20 -3.76 31.72 -12.71
N ASP A 21 -4.62 31.07 -11.92
CA ASP A 21 -6.07 31.21 -12.01
C ASP A 21 -6.49 32.57 -11.42
N VAL A 22 -6.51 33.57 -12.28
CA VAL A 22 -6.91 34.95 -11.97
C VAL A 22 -8.42 35.17 -12.14
N TYR A 23 -9.12 34.21 -12.73
CA TYR A 23 -10.53 34.31 -13.09
C TYR A 23 -11.44 33.79 -11.97
N ARG A 24 -11.04 32.71 -11.32
CA ARG A 24 -11.84 32.10 -10.26
C ARG A 24 -11.70 32.87 -8.94
N PRO A 25 -12.82 33.29 -8.32
CA PRO A 25 -12.79 33.95 -7.02
C PRO A 25 -12.06 33.11 -5.98
N ALA A 26 -11.15 33.75 -5.25
CA ALA A 26 -10.36 33.15 -4.17
C ALA A 26 -9.46 31.95 -4.57
N ALA A 27 -9.23 31.65 -5.85
CA ALA A 27 -8.36 30.53 -6.24
C ALA A 27 -6.93 30.66 -5.71
N ARG A 28 -6.34 31.85 -5.81
CA ARG A 28 -5.01 32.15 -5.25
C ARG A 28 -4.97 31.98 -3.73
N GLU A 29 -6.02 32.44 -3.04
CA GLU A 29 -6.13 32.32 -1.58
C GLU A 29 -6.35 30.86 -1.15
N GLN A 30 -7.15 30.12 -1.90
CA GLN A 30 -7.34 28.68 -1.73
C GLN A 30 -5.99 27.95 -1.85
N LEU A 31 -5.20 28.24 -2.88
CA LEU A 31 -3.89 27.62 -3.04
C LEU A 31 -2.94 28.02 -1.90
N ARG A 32 -3.00 29.26 -1.40
CA ARG A 32 -2.24 29.72 -0.23
C ARG A 32 -2.56 28.90 1.02
N VAL A 33 -3.85 28.70 1.32
CA VAL A 33 -4.30 27.88 2.44
C VAL A 33 -3.83 26.43 2.28
N VAL A 34 -3.96 25.87 1.08
CA VAL A 34 -3.50 24.51 0.77
C VAL A 34 -1.97 24.38 0.95
N GLY A 35 -1.20 25.32 0.42
CA GLY A 35 0.27 25.34 0.55
C GLY A 35 0.71 25.42 2.01
N SER A 36 0.09 26.30 2.79
CA SER A 36 0.35 26.39 4.24
C SER A 36 0.03 25.08 4.97
N ALA A 37 -1.07 24.42 4.61
CA ALA A 37 -1.48 23.17 5.26
C ALA A 37 -0.52 22.00 4.99
N VAL A 38 0.17 22.00 3.84
CA VAL A 38 1.16 20.97 3.47
C VAL A 38 2.61 21.42 3.69
N GLY A 39 2.82 22.63 4.24
CA GLY A 39 4.15 23.19 4.47
C GLY A 39 4.95 23.41 3.19
N VAL A 40 4.29 23.88 2.13
CA VAL A 40 4.90 24.23 0.83
C VAL A 40 4.65 25.70 0.53
N THR A 41 5.71 26.40 0.12
CA THR A 41 5.65 27.84 -0.19
C THR A 41 4.80 28.10 -1.43
N VAL A 42 3.99 29.16 -1.37
CA VAL A 42 3.17 29.63 -2.49
C VAL A 42 3.62 31.04 -2.84
N TYR A 43 4.17 31.22 -4.05
CA TYR A 43 4.47 32.52 -4.60
C TYR A 43 3.18 33.31 -4.81
N GLN A 44 3.21 34.59 -4.41
CA GLN A 44 2.09 35.49 -4.50
C GLN A 44 2.59 36.85 -4.97
N ASP A 45 1.87 37.41 -5.94
CA ASP A 45 1.92 38.82 -6.27
C ASP A 45 0.48 39.34 -6.26
N LYS A 46 0.21 40.30 -5.37
CA LYS A 46 -1.13 40.87 -5.17
C LYS A 46 -1.38 42.07 -6.08
N GLU A 47 -0.34 42.61 -6.70
CA GLU A 47 -0.40 43.83 -7.49
C GLU A 47 -0.74 43.54 -8.95
N THR A 48 -0.64 42.27 -9.37
CA THR A 48 -0.95 41.84 -10.72
C THR A 48 -2.05 40.77 -10.77
N ASN A 49 -2.84 40.84 -11.84
CA ASN A 49 -3.77 39.80 -12.26
C ASN A 49 -3.40 39.28 -13.66
N ASP A 50 -2.17 39.53 -14.12
CA ASP A 50 -1.65 38.99 -15.38
C ASP A 50 -0.95 37.64 -15.15
N PRO A 51 -1.45 36.53 -15.71
CA PRO A 51 -0.87 35.20 -15.58
C PRO A 51 0.61 35.13 -15.97
N LEU A 52 1.01 35.80 -17.07
CA LEU A 52 2.40 35.77 -17.53
C LEU A 52 3.35 36.48 -16.56
N THR A 53 2.94 37.63 -16.01
CA THR A 53 3.69 38.34 -14.98
C THR A 53 3.84 37.49 -13.72
N LEU A 54 2.78 36.82 -13.27
CA LEU A 54 2.82 35.91 -12.12
C LEU A 54 3.81 34.77 -12.33
N VAL A 55 3.79 34.15 -13.50
CA VAL A 55 4.69 33.05 -13.86
C VAL A 55 6.14 33.50 -13.90
N ARG A 56 6.44 34.63 -14.54
CA ARG A 56 7.80 35.20 -14.58
C ARG A 56 8.32 35.51 -13.19
N GLY A 57 7.49 36.13 -12.35
CA GLY A 57 7.79 36.40 -10.95
C GLY A 57 8.08 35.13 -10.16
N ALA A 58 7.26 34.09 -10.33
CA ALA A 58 7.44 32.80 -9.66
C ALA A 58 8.72 32.08 -10.13
N MET A 59 9.03 32.09 -11.43
CA MET A 59 10.27 31.51 -11.95
C MET A 59 11.51 32.20 -11.39
N LYS A 60 11.51 33.54 -11.37
CA LYS A 60 12.61 34.32 -10.80
C LYS A 60 12.76 34.04 -9.30
N TYR A 61 11.66 34.08 -8.55
CA TYR A 61 11.68 33.79 -7.11
C TYR A 61 12.14 32.36 -6.81
N ALA A 62 11.76 31.37 -7.63
CA ALA A 62 12.22 30.00 -7.53
C ALA A 62 13.75 29.90 -7.66
N GLN A 63 14.32 30.56 -8.67
CA GLN A 63 15.75 30.59 -8.93
C GLN A 63 16.51 31.30 -7.82
N ASP A 64 16.04 32.48 -7.39
CA ASP A 64 16.71 33.30 -6.38
C ASP A 64 16.67 32.65 -4.98
N SER A 65 15.64 31.86 -4.68
CA SER A 65 15.40 31.27 -3.36
C SER A 65 15.76 29.78 -3.25
N GLY A 66 16.30 29.16 -4.32
CA GLY A 66 16.75 27.77 -4.33
C GLY A 66 15.62 26.73 -4.31
N PHE A 67 14.46 27.04 -4.88
CA PHE A 67 13.43 26.03 -5.16
C PHE A 67 13.81 25.23 -6.39
N ASP A 68 13.66 23.90 -6.32
CA ASP A 68 14.09 23.00 -7.41
C ASP A 68 12.95 22.58 -8.34
N THR A 69 11.70 22.83 -7.92
CA THR A 69 10.49 22.43 -8.64
C THR A 69 9.45 23.53 -8.55
N LEU A 70 8.97 24.04 -9.69
CA LEU A 70 7.86 24.99 -9.75
C LEU A 70 6.60 24.28 -10.25
N LEU A 71 5.52 24.31 -9.47
CA LEU A 71 4.20 23.85 -9.90
C LEU A 71 3.30 25.05 -10.16
N ILE A 72 2.81 25.14 -11.39
CA ILE A 72 1.93 26.21 -11.87
C ILE A 72 0.50 25.66 -11.92
N ASP A 73 -0.38 26.22 -11.10
CA ASP A 73 -1.80 25.87 -11.02
C ASP A 73 -2.62 26.80 -11.91
N THR A 74 -3.11 26.26 -13.03
CA THR A 74 -3.88 26.98 -14.05
C THR A 74 -5.38 26.86 -13.82
N ALA A 75 -6.17 27.79 -14.37
CA ALA A 75 -7.62 27.72 -14.30
C ALA A 75 -8.17 26.40 -14.90
N GLY A 76 -9.08 25.72 -14.19
CA GLY A 76 -9.75 24.50 -14.65
C GLY A 76 -10.93 24.78 -15.59
N ARG A 77 -11.29 23.85 -16.50
CA ARG A 77 -12.28 24.11 -17.56
C ARG A 77 -13.09 22.87 -17.96
N LEU A 78 -14.42 23.02 -17.98
CA LEU A 78 -15.38 22.02 -18.45
C LEU A 78 -15.57 22.03 -19.97
N HIS A 79 -15.28 23.16 -20.63
CA HIS A 79 -15.39 23.35 -22.06
C HIS A 79 -14.13 24.04 -22.59
N ILE A 80 -13.72 23.67 -23.81
CA ILE A 80 -12.56 24.25 -24.48
C ILE A 80 -12.91 25.69 -24.86
N ASP A 81 -12.20 26.64 -24.25
CA ASP A 81 -12.27 28.07 -24.54
C ASP A 81 -10.97 28.48 -25.24
N ASP A 82 -11.08 29.04 -26.44
CA ASP A 82 -9.92 29.32 -27.29
C ASP A 82 -9.01 30.42 -26.73
N ASP A 83 -9.59 31.48 -26.15
CA ASP A 83 -8.81 32.61 -25.59
C ASP A 83 -7.93 32.12 -24.45
N LEU A 84 -8.53 31.29 -23.60
CA LEU A 84 -7.84 30.75 -22.46
C LEU A 84 -6.83 29.65 -22.86
N MET A 85 -7.01 28.97 -24.01
CA MET A 85 -6.02 28.03 -24.54
C MET A 85 -4.81 28.76 -25.15
N VAL A 86 -5.03 29.91 -25.77
CA VAL A 86 -3.94 30.81 -26.20
C VAL A 86 -3.12 31.26 -25.00
N GLU A 87 -3.76 31.60 -23.88
CA GLU A 87 -3.03 31.91 -22.64
C GLU A 87 -2.16 30.75 -22.15
N LEU A 88 -2.67 29.51 -22.17
CA LEU A 88 -1.88 28.33 -21.78
C LEU A 88 -0.69 28.09 -22.72
N GLU A 89 -0.86 28.32 -24.02
CA GLU A 89 0.24 28.27 -24.99
C GLU A 89 1.32 29.32 -24.70
N GLN A 90 0.91 30.54 -24.33
CA GLN A 90 1.84 31.60 -23.94
C GLN A 90 2.59 31.23 -22.65
N ILE A 91 1.90 30.73 -21.62
CA ILE A 91 2.52 30.26 -20.39
C ILE A 91 3.52 29.13 -20.69
N LYS A 92 3.16 28.18 -21.55
CA LYS A 92 4.07 27.09 -21.96
C LYS A 92 5.29 27.63 -22.70
N ALA A 93 5.10 28.57 -23.64
CA ALA A 93 6.20 29.15 -24.40
C ALA A 93 7.21 29.89 -23.51
N GLU A 94 6.70 30.60 -22.49
CA GLU A 94 7.49 31.32 -21.50
C GLU A 94 8.23 30.36 -20.55
N THR A 95 7.54 29.33 -20.04
CA THR A 95 8.07 28.45 -18.97
C THR A 95 8.84 27.25 -19.46
N LYS A 96 8.59 26.80 -20.70
CA LYS A 96 9.17 25.57 -21.30
C LYS A 96 9.14 24.40 -20.31
N PRO A 97 7.95 24.03 -19.81
CA PRO A 97 7.82 23.11 -18.69
C PRO A 97 8.33 21.72 -19.07
N MET A 98 9.01 21.06 -18.12
CA MET A 98 9.46 19.68 -18.28
C MET A 98 8.30 18.67 -18.31
N GLU A 99 7.22 18.99 -17.59
CA GLU A 99 6.02 18.16 -17.50
C GLU A 99 4.78 19.06 -17.61
N VAL A 100 3.82 18.64 -18.43
CA VAL A 100 2.47 19.21 -18.55
C VAL A 100 1.49 18.13 -18.13
N LEU A 101 0.92 18.29 -16.94
CA LEU A 101 0.04 17.29 -16.34
C LEU A 101 -1.43 17.64 -16.59
N PHE A 102 -2.14 16.74 -17.27
CA PHE A 102 -3.58 16.85 -17.45
C PHE A 102 -4.30 16.20 -16.27
N VAL A 103 -5.12 16.98 -15.57
CA VAL A 103 -5.89 16.49 -14.41
C VAL A 103 -7.31 16.15 -14.86
N ALA A 104 -7.68 14.87 -14.78
CA ALA A 104 -9.00 14.39 -15.16
C ALA A 104 -9.71 13.75 -13.96
N ASP A 105 -11.04 13.82 -13.95
CA ASP A 105 -11.87 13.06 -13.01
C ASP A 105 -12.12 11.65 -13.59
N ALA A 106 -11.90 10.62 -12.77
CA ALA A 106 -12.08 9.24 -13.17
C ALA A 106 -13.53 8.90 -13.56
N MET A 107 -14.50 9.70 -13.09
CA MET A 107 -15.92 9.57 -13.42
C MET A 107 -16.29 10.23 -14.76
N THR A 108 -15.54 11.24 -15.19
CA THR A 108 -15.78 11.89 -16.49
C THR A 108 -15.29 10.97 -17.61
N GLY A 109 -16.23 10.36 -18.33
CA GLY A 109 -15.99 9.43 -19.42
C GLY A 109 -15.49 10.10 -20.71
N GLN A 110 -16.33 10.12 -21.75
CA GLN A 110 -15.94 10.55 -23.10
C GLN A 110 -15.56 12.05 -23.20
N ASP A 111 -16.14 12.91 -22.37
CA ASP A 111 -15.86 14.35 -22.41
C ASP A 111 -14.43 14.68 -21.95
N ALA A 112 -13.91 13.92 -20.97
CA ALA A 112 -12.51 14.04 -20.55
C ALA A 112 -11.55 13.59 -21.65
N VAL A 113 -11.93 12.58 -22.43
CA VAL A 113 -11.14 12.08 -23.56
C VAL A 113 -11.01 13.14 -24.65
N ARG A 114 -12.14 13.72 -25.09
CA ARG A 114 -12.15 14.78 -26.11
C ARG A 114 -11.38 16.02 -25.65
N SER A 115 -11.53 16.39 -24.38
CA SER A 115 -10.77 17.51 -23.81
C SER A 115 -9.27 17.20 -23.79
N ALA A 116 -8.88 15.99 -23.40
CA ALA A 116 -7.48 15.58 -23.38
C ALA A 116 -6.84 15.62 -24.77
N GLU A 117 -7.55 15.23 -25.84
CA GLU A 117 -7.08 15.34 -27.23
C GLU A 117 -6.71 16.79 -27.58
N VAL A 118 -7.66 17.71 -27.40
CA VAL A 118 -7.45 19.12 -27.79
C VAL A 118 -6.36 19.78 -26.95
N PHE A 119 -6.30 19.47 -25.65
CA PHE A 119 -5.21 19.95 -24.80
C PHE A 119 -3.86 19.37 -25.21
N HIS A 120 -3.81 18.10 -25.62
CA HIS A 120 -2.57 17.48 -26.09
C HIS A 120 -2.09 18.12 -27.40
N GLU A 121 -2.99 18.35 -28.36
CA GLU A 121 -2.64 18.98 -29.64
C GLU A 121 -2.09 20.40 -29.47
N ARG A 122 -2.71 21.21 -28.59
CA ARG A 122 -2.33 22.61 -28.40
C ARG A 122 -1.15 22.79 -27.44
N VAL A 123 -1.21 22.16 -26.27
CA VAL A 123 -0.29 22.41 -25.14
C VAL A 123 0.65 21.23 -24.91
N GLY A 124 0.45 20.07 -25.53
CA GLY A 124 1.38 18.93 -25.43
C GLY A 124 1.48 18.36 -24.02
N ILE A 125 0.45 17.62 -23.61
CA ILE A 125 0.42 16.86 -22.35
C ILE A 125 1.56 15.83 -22.32
N THR A 126 2.24 15.69 -21.18
CA THR A 126 3.30 14.68 -20.95
C THR A 126 2.88 13.61 -19.94
N GLY A 127 1.83 13.86 -19.17
CA GLY A 127 1.32 12.91 -18.19
C GLY A 127 -0.09 13.25 -17.74
N VAL A 128 -0.78 12.24 -17.20
CA VAL A 128 -2.15 12.38 -16.70
C VAL A 128 -2.19 12.14 -15.20
N VAL A 129 -3.02 12.89 -14.50
CA VAL A 129 -3.36 12.68 -13.10
C VAL A 129 -4.86 12.42 -13.04
N LEU A 130 -5.25 11.26 -12.51
CA LEU A 130 -6.65 10.91 -12.33
C LEU A 130 -7.08 11.22 -10.91
N THR A 131 -8.25 11.81 -10.74
CA THR A 131 -8.82 12.14 -9.43
C THR A 131 -10.08 11.31 -9.18
N LYS A 132 -10.49 11.24 -7.91
CA LYS A 132 -11.70 10.51 -7.47
C LYS A 132 -11.70 9.02 -7.81
N MET A 133 -10.54 8.38 -7.72
CA MET A 133 -10.38 6.93 -7.93
C MET A 133 -10.84 6.09 -6.72
N ASP A 134 -11.29 6.74 -5.65
CA ASP A 134 -11.89 6.15 -4.45
C ASP A 134 -13.40 5.88 -4.58
N GLY A 135 -14.06 6.43 -5.61
CA GLY A 135 -15.46 6.11 -5.92
C GLY A 135 -15.63 4.82 -6.74
N ASP A 136 -16.87 4.48 -7.08
CA ASP A 136 -17.27 3.35 -7.95
C ASP A 136 -16.76 3.44 -9.40
N ALA A 137 -15.93 4.44 -9.70
CA ALA A 137 -15.35 4.66 -11.01
C ALA A 137 -14.39 3.51 -11.36
N ARG A 138 -14.84 2.60 -12.24
CA ARG A 138 -14.10 1.40 -12.69
C ARG A 138 -12.86 1.70 -13.56
N GLY A 139 -12.19 2.84 -13.38
CA GLY A 139 -10.96 3.21 -14.08
C GLY A 139 -11.06 3.33 -15.61
N GLY A 140 -12.27 3.28 -16.19
CA GLY A 140 -12.46 3.30 -17.65
C GLY A 140 -11.93 4.58 -18.31
N ALA A 141 -12.06 5.73 -17.63
CA ALA A 141 -11.49 6.99 -18.10
C ALA A 141 -9.95 6.94 -18.23
N ALA A 142 -9.27 6.21 -17.33
CA ALA A 142 -7.81 6.04 -17.37
C ALA A 142 -7.36 5.35 -18.67
N LEU A 143 -8.08 4.29 -19.03
CA LEU A 143 -7.79 3.50 -20.22
C LEU A 143 -8.09 4.31 -21.49
N SER A 144 -9.26 4.97 -21.54
CA SER A 144 -9.67 5.77 -22.68
C SER A 144 -8.73 6.94 -22.94
N ILE A 145 -8.33 7.68 -21.90
CA ILE A 145 -7.38 8.78 -22.05
C ILE A 145 -6.04 8.25 -22.55
N LYS A 146 -5.47 7.21 -21.92
CA LYS A 146 -4.19 6.63 -22.37
C LYS A 146 -4.24 6.15 -23.83
N GLN A 147 -5.34 5.51 -24.24
CA GLN A 147 -5.51 5.01 -25.60
C GLN A 147 -5.53 6.15 -26.63
N VAL A 148 -6.06 7.30 -26.25
CA VAL A 148 -6.29 8.43 -27.13
C VAL A 148 -5.09 9.39 -27.19
N ILE A 149 -4.58 9.85 -26.05
CA ILE A 149 -3.45 10.80 -26.02
C ILE A 149 -2.09 10.10 -26.02
N GLY A 150 -2.03 8.79 -25.75
CA GLY A 150 -0.79 8.01 -25.71
C GLY A 150 0.13 8.31 -24.50
N GLN A 151 -0.22 9.27 -23.64
CA GLN A 151 0.61 9.68 -22.51
C GLN A 151 0.37 8.82 -21.26
N PRO A 152 1.40 8.62 -20.42
CA PRO A 152 1.27 7.82 -19.21
C PRO A 152 0.43 8.53 -18.14
N VAL A 153 -0.40 7.76 -17.42
CA VAL A 153 -0.96 8.20 -16.15
C VAL A 153 0.15 8.12 -15.10
N LYS A 154 0.43 9.24 -14.43
CA LYS A 154 1.53 9.40 -13.46
C LYS A 154 1.04 9.20 -12.02
N PHE A 155 -0.14 9.75 -11.70
CA PHE A 155 -0.70 9.73 -10.34
C PHE A 155 -2.20 9.45 -10.35
N VAL A 156 -2.68 8.90 -9.23
CA VAL A 156 -4.09 8.73 -8.90
C VAL A 156 -4.42 9.37 -7.55
N GLY A 157 -5.50 10.13 -7.49
CA GLY A 157 -6.07 10.65 -6.25
C GLY A 157 -7.10 9.67 -5.71
N VAL A 158 -6.86 9.17 -4.50
CA VAL A 158 -7.63 8.11 -3.82
C VAL A 158 -8.44 8.66 -2.62
N GLY A 159 -8.86 9.91 -2.70
CA GLY A 159 -9.60 10.58 -1.63
C GLY A 159 -9.38 12.08 -1.63
N GLU A 160 -9.97 12.81 -0.67
CA GLU A 160 -9.91 14.28 -0.64
C GLU A 160 -8.71 14.84 0.13
N LYS A 161 -8.18 14.07 1.09
CA LYS A 161 -7.08 14.52 1.97
C LYS A 161 -5.79 14.80 1.20
N TYR A 162 -4.92 15.63 1.78
CA TYR A 162 -3.67 16.06 1.13
C TYR A 162 -2.66 14.93 0.87
N ASP A 163 -2.74 13.85 1.63
CA ASP A 163 -1.96 12.61 1.50
C ASP A 163 -2.63 11.57 0.58
N ALA A 164 -3.87 11.80 0.14
CA ALA A 164 -4.61 10.89 -0.74
C ALA A 164 -4.21 11.08 -2.21
N ILE A 165 -2.93 10.81 -2.52
CA ILE A 165 -2.38 10.70 -3.87
C ILE A 165 -1.34 9.58 -3.92
N GLU A 166 -1.38 8.76 -4.95
CA GLU A 166 -0.47 7.63 -5.13
C GLU A 166 0.08 7.61 -6.57
N PRO A 167 1.31 7.13 -6.81
CA PRO A 167 1.78 6.84 -8.15
C PRO A 167 0.87 5.82 -8.84
N PHE A 168 0.61 6.02 -10.13
CA PHE A 168 -0.24 5.10 -10.89
C PHE A 168 0.52 3.83 -11.27
N TYR A 169 -0.02 2.68 -10.89
CA TYR A 169 0.46 1.37 -11.31
C TYR A 169 -0.64 0.64 -12.08
N PRO A 170 -0.48 0.43 -13.41
CA PRO A 170 -1.51 -0.19 -14.25
C PRO A 170 -2.01 -1.54 -13.70
N ASP A 171 -1.08 -2.39 -13.26
CA ASP A 171 -1.38 -3.74 -12.77
C ASP A 171 -2.28 -3.71 -11.52
N ARG A 172 -2.04 -2.75 -10.60
CA ARG A 172 -2.85 -2.60 -9.39
C ARG A 172 -4.26 -2.13 -9.69
N ILE A 173 -4.40 -1.18 -10.62
CA ILE A 173 -5.71 -0.68 -11.03
C ILE A 173 -6.49 -1.78 -11.77
N ALA A 174 -5.83 -2.55 -12.64
CA ALA A 174 -6.45 -3.71 -13.29
C ALA A 174 -6.93 -4.74 -12.26
N GLN A 175 -6.11 -5.06 -11.26
CA GLN A 175 -6.49 -5.97 -10.16
C GLN A 175 -7.64 -5.41 -9.32
N ARG A 176 -7.66 -4.11 -9.02
CA ARG A 176 -8.75 -3.44 -8.29
C ARG A 176 -10.06 -3.50 -9.07
N ILE A 177 -10.01 -3.26 -10.38
CA ILE A 177 -11.18 -3.39 -11.28
C ILE A 177 -11.66 -4.84 -11.34
N LEU A 178 -10.73 -5.81 -11.34
CA LEU A 178 -11.02 -7.24 -11.34
C LEU A 178 -11.38 -7.80 -9.94
N GLY A 179 -11.46 -6.96 -8.90
CA GLY A 179 -11.82 -7.37 -7.54
C GLY A 179 -10.74 -8.18 -6.80
N MET A 180 -9.50 -8.19 -7.31
CA MET A 180 -8.35 -8.91 -6.74
C MET A 180 -7.31 -7.98 -6.09
N GLY A 181 -7.56 -6.66 -6.08
CA GLY A 181 -6.58 -5.62 -5.75
C GLY A 181 -6.22 -5.48 -4.26
N ASP A 182 -6.96 -6.10 -3.34
CA ASP A 182 -6.76 -5.85 -1.91
C ASP A 182 -5.55 -6.56 -1.30
N VAL A 183 -4.96 -7.56 -1.96
CA VAL A 183 -3.84 -8.31 -1.36
C VAL A 183 -2.50 -7.57 -1.48
N LEU A 184 -2.25 -6.87 -2.59
CA LEU A 184 -0.99 -6.16 -2.83
C LEU A 184 -0.90 -4.82 -2.09
N SER A 185 -2.01 -4.08 -1.98
CA SER A 185 -2.06 -2.83 -1.20
C SER A 185 -1.88 -3.10 0.30
N LEU A 186 -2.46 -4.20 0.82
CA LEU A 186 -2.20 -4.65 2.19
C LEU A 186 -0.72 -5.01 2.39
N ILE A 187 -0.08 -5.65 1.42
CA ILE A 187 1.35 -5.97 1.50
C ILE A 187 2.21 -4.69 1.49
N GLU A 188 1.83 -3.65 0.74
CA GLU A 188 2.60 -2.41 0.65
C GLU A 188 2.40 -1.45 1.82
N GLU A 189 1.17 -1.34 2.34
CA GLU A 189 0.90 -0.57 3.56
C GLU A 189 1.55 -1.23 4.79
N VAL A 190 1.71 -2.56 4.73
CA VAL A 190 2.49 -3.37 5.67
C VAL A 190 3.99 -3.22 5.42
N GLN A 191 4.48 -3.18 4.17
CA GLN A 191 5.90 -2.98 3.83
C GLN A 191 6.38 -1.56 4.18
N GLY A 192 5.54 -0.53 4.04
CA GLY A 192 5.90 0.85 4.38
C GLY A 192 6.13 1.08 5.88
N LYS A 193 5.74 0.12 6.74
CA LYS A 193 5.90 0.19 8.20
C LYS A 193 6.64 -1.00 8.82
N ILE A 194 7.09 -1.96 8.01
CA ILE A 194 7.84 -3.11 8.49
C ILE A 194 9.26 -3.03 7.96
N ASP A 195 10.18 -2.78 8.88
CA ASP A 195 11.61 -2.94 8.67
C ASP A 195 11.88 -4.40 8.26
N GLU A 196 12.36 -4.65 7.03
CA GLU A 196 12.57 -6.01 6.49
C GLU A 196 13.41 -6.89 7.44
N ASP A 197 14.32 -6.25 8.19
CA ASP A 197 15.15 -6.88 9.22
C ASP A 197 14.38 -7.28 10.49
N GLU A 198 13.34 -6.53 10.87
CA GLU A 198 12.46 -6.90 11.99
C GLU A 198 11.51 -8.03 11.59
N ALA A 199 10.94 -8.00 10.39
CA ALA A 199 10.10 -9.07 9.88
C ALA A 199 10.84 -10.41 9.82
N GLN A 200 12.07 -10.40 9.30
CA GLN A 200 12.90 -11.60 9.22
C GLN A 200 13.25 -12.16 10.61
N LYS A 201 13.62 -11.30 11.57
CA LYS A 201 13.87 -11.70 12.97
C LYS A 201 12.61 -12.23 13.66
N GLN A 202 11.44 -11.68 13.36
CA GLN A 202 10.17 -12.17 13.88
C GLN A 202 9.81 -13.53 13.28
N LEU A 203 10.02 -13.74 11.98
CA LEU A 203 9.80 -15.02 11.30
C LEU A 203 10.75 -16.12 11.83
N GLU A 204 12.02 -15.78 12.04
CA GLU A 204 13.04 -16.67 12.64
C GLU A 204 12.70 -17.01 14.10
N LYS A 205 12.21 -16.04 14.88
CA LYS A 205 11.74 -16.28 16.24
C LYS A 205 10.48 -17.12 16.30
N MET A 206 9.53 -16.92 15.37
CA MET A 206 8.32 -17.72 15.24
C MET A 206 8.63 -19.17 14.84
N THR A 207 9.65 -19.39 14.00
CA THR A 207 10.12 -20.72 13.58
C THR A 207 11.02 -21.40 14.61
N SER A 208 11.62 -20.62 15.52
CA SER A 208 12.30 -21.14 16.70
C SER A 208 11.30 -21.41 17.84
N ASN A 209 11.56 -22.40 18.69
CA ASN A 209 10.71 -22.72 19.85
C ASN A 209 10.79 -21.67 20.99
N GLN A 210 11.17 -20.42 20.67
CA GLN A 210 11.56 -19.35 21.60
C GLN A 210 10.51 -18.25 21.72
N PHE A 211 9.25 -18.50 21.33
CA PHE A 211 8.17 -17.53 21.57
C PHE A 211 7.98 -17.29 23.08
N THR A 212 8.12 -16.03 23.51
CA THR A 212 7.99 -15.58 24.92
C THR A 212 6.81 -14.62 25.13
N LEU A 213 6.46 -14.32 26.39
CA LEU A 213 5.46 -13.29 26.70
C LEU A 213 5.95 -11.87 26.33
N GLU A 214 7.27 -11.68 26.21
CA GLU A 214 7.86 -10.42 25.73
C GLU A 214 7.55 -10.21 24.24
N ASP A 215 7.64 -11.27 23.43
CA ASP A 215 7.28 -11.22 22.01
C ASP A 215 5.75 -11.08 21.84
N PHE A 216 4.96 -11.75 22.68
CA PHE A 216 3.50 -11.62 22.68
C PHE A 216 3.06 -10.17 22.97
N ARG A 217 3.69 -9.50 23.94
CA ARG A 217 3.45 -8.07 24.21
C ARG A 217 3.79 -7.20 23.01
N ALA A 218 4.93 -7.44 22.37
CA ALA A 218 5.36 -6.67 21.21
C ALA A 218 4.33 -6.74 20.08
N GLN A 219 3.76 -7.93 19.84
CA GLN A 219 2.69 -8.13 18.86
C GLN A 219 1.41 -7.37 19.24
N LEU A 220 0.97 -7.43 20.51
CA LEU A 220 -0.18 -6.65 20.97
C LEU A 220 0.01 -5.14 20.77
N GLY A 221 1.24 -4.64 20.98
CA GLY A 221 1.60 -3.25 20.72
C GLY A 221 1.59 -2.88 19.22
N GLN A 222 1.94 -3.80 18.32
CA GLN A 222 1.85 -3.60 16.88
C GLN A 222 0.40 -3.54 16.40
N PHE A 223 -0.48 -4.42 16.90
CA PHE A 223 -1.92 -4.36 16.59
C PHE A 223 -2.53 -3.01 16.99
N LYS A 224 -2.16 -2.48 18.15
CA LYS A 224 -2.57 -1.15 18.61
C LYS A 224 -2.11 -0.01 17.70
N LYS A 225 -0.94 -0.14 17.06
CA LYS A 225 -0.40 0.85 16.11
C LYS A 225 -1.12 0.84 14.75
N LEU A 226 -1.75 -0.27 14.39
CA LEU A 226 -2.50 -0.42 13.13
C LEU A 226 -3.91 0.20 13.22
N GLY A 227 -4.40 0.53 14.41
CA GLY A 227 -5.69 1.21 14.64
C GLY A 227 -6.72 0.32 15.33
N SER A 228 -7.93 0.86 15.56
CA SER A 228 -9.03 0.11 16.20
C SER A 228 -9.39 -1.13 15.39
N MET A 229 -9.66 -2.26 16.07
CA MET A 229 -10.05 -3.52 15.42
C MET A 229 -11.26 -3.31 14.48
N SER A 230 -12.12 -2.35 14.82
CA SER A 230 -13.25 -1.89 14.00
C SER A 230 -12.83 -1.46 12.58
N LYS A 231 -11.66 -0.82 12.41
CA LYS A 231 -11.18 -0.37 11.09
C LYS A 231 -10.65 -1.53 10.24
N ILE A 232 -9.91 -2.46 10.85
CA ILE A 232 -9.41 -3.67 10.17
C ILE A 232 -10.58 -4.57 9.76
N MET A 233 -11.60 -4.70 10.62
CA MET A 233 -12.81 -5.49 10.35
C MET A 233 -13.70 -4.87 9.27
N LYS A 234 -13.84 -3.54 9.24
CA LYS A 234 -14.53 -2.81 8.16
C LYS A 234 -13.80 -2.89 6.82
N MET A 235 -12.54 -3.29 6.82
CA MET A 235 -11.72 -3.52 5.62
C MET A 235 -11.67 -5.00 5.20
N LEU A 236 -12.22 -5.92 5.99
CA LEU A 236 -12.30 -7.34 5.64
C LEU A 236 -13.59 -7.61 4.83
N PRO A 237 -13.51 -8.28 3.67
CA PRO A 237 -14.70 -8.63 2.90
C PRO A 237 -15.67 -9.50 3.72
N GLU A 238 -16.97 -9.19 3.69
CA GLU A 238 -18.01 -9.91 4.46
C GLU A 238 -18.01 -11.42 4.20
N GLN A 239 -17.58 -11.85 3.01
CA GLN A 239 -17.45 -13.26 2.65
C GLN A 239 -16.39 -14.03 3.47
N MET A 240 -15.38 -13.35 4.02
CA MET A 240 -14.39 -13.99 4.91
C MET A 240 -14.86 -14.08 6.37
N MET A 241 -15.85 -13.29 6.77
CA MET A 241 -16.37 -13.23 8.15
C MET A 241 -17.51 -14.22 8.42
N GLY A 242 -17.95 -15.00 7.43
CA GLY A 242 -18.99 -16.03 7.61
C GLY A 242 -20.33 -15.47 8.11
N GLY A 243 -20.61 -14.18 7.87
CA GLY A 243 -21.82 -13.49 8.35
C GLY A 243 -21.79 -13.02 9.81
N LEU A 244 -20.67 -13.16 10.51
CA LEU A 244 -20.52 -12.63 11.88
C LEU A 244 -20.13 -11.14 11.81
N GLN A 245 -21.12 -10.26 11.81
CA GLN A 245 -20.89 -8.84 12.07
C GLN A 245 -20.60 -8.65 13.57
N ILE A 246 -19.36 -8.30 13.90
CA ILE A 246 -19.02 -7.89 15.26
C ILE A 246 -19.50 -6.45 15.46
N SER A 247 -20.37 -6.20 16.43
CA SER A 247 -20.88 -4.86 16.70
C SER A 247 -19.76 -3.90 17.15
N ASP A 248 -19.99 -2.58 17.03
CA ASP A 248 -19.03 -1.59 17.53
C ASP A 248 -18.78 -1.77 19.05
N GLU A 249 -19.81 -2.18 19.82
CA GLU A 249 -19.68 -2.53 21.24
C GLU A 249 -18.76 -3.74 21.50
N GLN A 250 -18.89 -4.80 20.68
CA GLN A 250 -18.01 -5.96 20.79
C GLN A 250 -16.56 -5.61 20.40
N SER A 251 -16.36 -4.67 19.48
CA SER A 251 -15.04 -4.18 19.10
C SER A 251 -14.37 -3.40 20.24
N GLU A 252 -15.13 -2.53 20.91
CA GLU A 252 -14.65 -1.80 22.10
C GLU A 252 -14.32 -2.73 23.27
N GLU A 253 -15.13 -3.78 23.46
CA GLU A 253 -14.88 -4.80 24.48
C GLU A 253 -13.56 -5.55 24.23
N VAL A 254 -13.29 -5.93 22.97
CA VAL A 254 -12.02 -6.56 22.57
C VAL A 254 -10.84 -5.63 22.83
N GLU A 255 -10.95 -4.34 22.51
CA GLU A 255 -9.89 -3.35 22.81
C GLU A 255 -9.65 -3.20 24.32
N GLY A 256 -10.71 -3.20 25.12
CA GLY A 256 -10.63 -3.19 26.57
C GLY A 256 -9.89 -4.42 27.11
N GLN A 257 -10.20 -5.61 26.58
CA GLN A 257 -9.51 -6.85 26.95
C GLN A 257 -8.04 -6.87 26.53
N MET A 258 -7.71 -6.32 25.36
CA MET A 258 -6.32 -6.17 24.90
C MET A 258 -5.51 -5.25 25.81
N LYS A 259 -6.09 -4.11 26.23
CA LYS A 259 -5.45 -3.18 27.19
C LYS A 259 -5.21 -3.83 28.54
N ARG A 260 -6.18 -4.60 29.07
CA ARG A 260 -6.01 -5.35 30.33
C ARG A 260 -4.92 -6.41 30.21
N THR A 261 -4.85 -7.09 29.06
CA THR A 261 -3.80 -8.08 28.78
C THR A 261 -2.41 -7.45 28.72
N GLU A 262 -2.29 -6.30 28.06
CA GLU A 262 -1.06 -5.50 28.02
C GLU A 262 -0.61 -5.12 29.44
N ALA A 263 -1.52 -4.60 30.27
CA ALA A 263 -1.25 -4.22 31.66
C ALA A 263 -0.80 -5.42 32.54
N MET A 264 -1.39 -6.60 32.34
CA MET A 264 -0.99 -7.84 33.02
C MET A 264 0.44 -8.26 32.64
N ILE A 265 0.78 -8.25 31.35
CA ILE A 265 2.15 -8.55 30.91
C ILE A 265 3.11 -7.47 31.40
N ASP A 266 2.66 -6.22 31.47
CA ASP A 266 3.49 -5.12 31.94
C ASP A 266 3.85 -5.18 33.42
N SER A 267 2.98 -5.79 34.22
CA SER A 267 3.22 -6.07 35.64
C SER A 267 4.16 -7.26 35.91
N MET A 268 4.65 -7.91 34.85
CA MET A 268 5.67 -8.98 34.92
C MET A 268 7.08 -8.42 34.77
N THR A 269 8.02 -9.04 35.47
CA THR A 269 9.46 -8.81 35.30
C THR A 269 9.98 -9.42 33.99
N LYS A 270 11.13 -8.94 33.48
CA LYS A 270 11.76 -9.51 32.27
C LYS A 270 12.02 -11.02 32.38
N ALA A 271 12.39 -11.50 33.57
CA ALA A 271 12.60 -12.93 33.82
C ALA A 271 11.30 -13.74 33.65
N GLU A 272 10.18 -13.23 34.18
CA GLU A 272 8.87 -13.87 34.09
C GLU A 272 8.34 -13.83 32.65
N ARG A 273 8.57 -12.73 31.91
CA ARG A 273 8.15 -12.63 30.51
C ARG A 273 8.89 -13.62 29.61
N ARG A 274 10.20 -13.81 29.84
CA ARG A 274 11.02 -14.80 29.12
C ARG A 274 10.70 -16.23 29.50
N ASN A 275 10.32 -16.46 30.76
CA ASN A 275 9.99 -17.79 31.26
C ASN A 275 8.72 -17.78 32.14
N HIS A 276 7.56 -17.94 31.51
CA HIS A 276 6.26 -18.06 32.19
C HIS A 276 6.19 -19.13 33.28
N LYS A 277 7.03 -20.18 33.23
CA LYS A 277 7.00 -21.30 34.20
C LYS A 277 7.39 -20.88 35.62
N ILE A 278 8.08 -19.75 35.78
CA ILE A 278 8.47 -19.26 37.11
C ILE A 278 7.35 -18.48 37.79
N ILE A 279 6.21 -18.28 37.13
CA ILE A 279 5.07 -17.49 37.65
C ILE A 279 4.27 -18.35 38.63
N ASP A 280 4.70 -18.33 39.89
CA ASP A 280 4.04 -18.95 41.05
C ASP A 280 2.84 -18.11 41.57
N ALA A 281 2.14 -18.63 42.59
CA ALA A 281 0.96 -17.97 43.18
C ALA A 281 1.26 -16.58 43.77
N SER A 282 2.46 -16.38 44.35
CA SER A 282 2.88 -15.09 44.89
C SER A 282 3.06 -14.06 43.77
N ARG A 283 3.71 -14.46 42.67
CA ARG A 283 3.90 -13.62 41.48
C ARG A 283 2.58 -13.30 40.79
N LYS A 284 1.65 -14.25 40.69
CA LYS A 284 0.30 -14.01 40.15
C LYS A 284 -0.45 -12.96 40.97
N THR A 285 -0.35 -13.03 42.29
CA THR A 285 -0.95 -12.05 43.20
C THR A 285 -0.35 -10.65 42.98
N ARG A 286 0.96 -10.56 42.80
CA ARG A 286 1.65 -9.29 42.49
C ARG A 286 1.23 -8.72 41.13
N ILE A 287 1.18 -9.56 40.09
CA ILE A 287 0.78 -9.18 38.73
C ILE A 287 -0.65 -8.65 38.73
N ALA A 288 -1.58 -9.40 39.34
CA ALA A 288 -2.99 -9.03 39.47
C ALA A 288 -3.15 -7.66 40.14
N LYS A 289 -2.45 -7.42 41.26
CA LYS A 289 -2.46 -6.12 41.95
C LYS A 289 -1.86 -5.00 41.09
N GLY A 290 -0.77 -5.28 40.37
CA GLY A 290 -0.09 -4.29 39.52
C GLY A 290 -0.89 -3.88 38.27
N SER A 291 -1.69 -4.80 37.73
CA SER A 291 -2.49 -4.57 36.53
C SER A 291 -3.95 -4.16 36.80
N GLY A 292 -4.37 -4.12 38.07
CA GLY A 292 -5.78 -3.92 38.44
C GLY A 292 -6.67 -5.08 38.00
N SER A 293 -6.11 -6.29 37.89
CA SER A 293 -6.81 -7.51 37.44
C SER A 293 -6.94 -8.52 38.58
N THR A 294 -7.65 -9.60 38.33
CA THR A 294 -7.83 -10.72 39.27
C THR A 294 -6.82 -11.84 39.01
N ILE A 295 -6.58 -12.68 40.02
CA ILE A 295 -5.74 -13.88 39.87
C ILE A 295 -6.33 -14.84 38.81
N ALA A 296 -7.65 -14.86 38.65
CA ALA A 296 -8.32 -15.67 37.64
C ALA A 296 -7.97 -15.21 36.22
N GLU A 297 -8.00 -13.90 35.96
CA GLU A 297 -7.62 -13.31 34.67
C GLU A 297 -6.13 -13.56 34.35
N VAL A 298 -5.24 -13.43 35.33
CA VAL A 298 -3.81 -13.75 35.14
C VAL A 298 -3.61 -15.23 34.80
N ASN A 299 -4.35 -16.14 35.42
CA ASN A 299 -4.30 -17.56 35.06
C ASN A 299 -4.85 -17.83 33.67
N GLN A 300 -5.91 -17.13 33.27
CA GLN A 300 -6.47 -17.24 31.92
C GLN A 300 -5.47 -16.77 30.86
N LEU A 301 -4.79 -15.65 31.09
CA LEU A 301 -3.73 -15.15 30.22
C LEU A 301 -2.62 -16.20 30.02
N ILE A 302 -2.14 -16.80 31.13
CA ILE A 302 -1.07 -17.81 31.06
C ILE A 302 -1.53 -19.03 30.24
N ARG A 303 -2.77 -19.50 30.44
CA ARG A 303 -3.34 -20.62 29.67
C ARG A 303 -3.46 -20.29 28.18
N GLN A 304 -3.96 -19.11 27.84
CA GLN A 304 -4.09 -18.65 26.45
C GLN A 304 -2.71 -18.57 25.76
N TYR A 305 -1.72 -18.03 26.46
CA TYR A 305 -0.34 -18.00 25.98
C TYR A 305 0.25 -19.41 25.80
N GLU A 306 0.05 -20.34 26.73
CA GLU A 306 0.52 -21.72 26.62
C GLU A 306 -0.14 -22.46 25.44
N GLN A 307 -1.43 -22.25 25.22
CA GLN A 307 -2.17 -22.81 24.10
C GLN A 307 -1.62 -22.30 22.77
N MET A 308 -1.39 -20.99 22.65
CA MET A 308 -0.82 -20.38 21.46
C MET A 308 0.62 -20.86 21.23
N LYS A 309 1.43 -20.96 22.29
CA LYS A 309 2.79 -21.50 22.23
C LYS A 309 2.79 -22.96 21.75
N LYS A 310 1.84 -23.77 22.21
CA LYS A 310 1.66 -25.16 21.77
C LYS A 310 1.28 -25.22 20.28
N MET A 311 0.36 -24.37 19.84
CA MET A 311 -0.05 -24.28 18.43
C MET A 311 1.12 -23.86 17.53
N MET A 312 1.90 -22.85 17.92
CA MET A 312 3.10 -22.41 17.19
C MET A 312 4.17 -23.51 17.13
N SER A 313 4.37 -24.22 18.24
CA SER A 313 5.28 -25.37 18.29
C SER A 313 4.82 -26.53 17.39
N GLN A 314 3.51 -26.77 17.31
CA GLN A 314 2.91 -27.77 16.41
C GLN A 314 2.99 -27.35 14.94
N MET A 315 2.84 -26.05 14.64
CA MET A 315 2.99 -25.49 13.30
C MET A 315 4.44 -25.57 12.80
N ASN A 316 5.43 -25.45 13.68
CA ASN A 316 6.84 -25.69 13.34
C ASN A 316 7.21 -27.17 13.22
N ARG A 317 6.50 -28.07 13.93
CA ARG A 317 6.78 -29.52 13.91
C ARG A 317 6.05 -30.27 12.81
N GLY A 318 4.90 -29.78 12.36
CA GLY A 318 4.15 -30.32 11.23
C GLY A 318 4.38 -29.44 10.02
N GLY A 319 4.96 -29.99 8.95
CA GLY A 319 5.16 -29.34 7.65
C GLY A 319 3.88 -28.94 6.92
N LEU A 320 2.92 -28.30 7.60
CA LEU A 320 1.71 -27.70 7.05
C LEU A 320 2.08 -26.51 6.17
N LEU A 321 3.16 -25.79 6.47
CA LEU A 321 3.72 -24.75 5.61
C LEU A 321 4.38 -25.36 4.35
N GLY A 322 5.02 -26.53 4.49
CA GLY A 322 5.53 -27.31 3.34
C GLY A 322 4.43 -27.93 2.48
N LYS A 323 3.32 -28.38 3.10
CA LYS A 323 2.15 -28.93 2.39
C LYS A 323 1.26 -27.87 1.78
N LEU A 324 1.12 -26.68 2.38
CA LEU A 324 0.41 -25.55 1.80
C LEU A 324 1.23 -24.90 0.66
N ALA A 325 2.56 -24.81 0.80
CA ALA A 325 3.43 -24.39 -0.30
C ALA A 325 3.39 -25.39 -1.48
N GLY A 326 3.39 -26.70 -1.20
CA GLY A 326 3.27 -27.74 -2.23
C GLY A 326 1.91 -27.75 -2.95
N LYS A 327 0.81 -27.41 -2.25
CA LYS A 327 -0.54 -27.37 -2.83
C LYS A 327 -0.85 -26.06 -3.57
N ALA A 328 -0.20 -24.95 -3.18
CA ALA A 328 -0.26 -23.68 -3.90
C ALA A 328 0.58 -23.68 -5.20
N MET A 329 1.65 -24.47 -5.28
CA MET A 329 2.41 -24.66 -6.54
C MET A 329 1.85 -25.79 -7.43
N GLY A 330 1.14 -26.79 -6.88
CA GLY A 330 0.57 -27.90 -7.67
C GLY A 330 -0.80 -27.62 -8.31
N GLY A 331 -1.49 -26.54 -7.91
CA GLY A 331 -2.86 -26.22 -8.36
C GLY A 331 -2.97 -25.35 -9.61
N LEU A 332 -1.87 -24.84 -10.15
CA LEU A 332 -1.83 -23.94 -11.31
C LEU A 332 -1.37 -24.62 -12.63
N GLY A 333 -1.32 -25.96 -12.66
CA GLY A 333 -0.87 -26.74 -13.83
C GLY A 333 -1.86 -27.76 -14.39
N GLY A 334 -3.09 -27.89 -13.88
CA GLY A 334 -3.98 -29.02 -14.23
C GLY A 334 -5.43 -28.69 -14.61
N GLY A 335 -5.78 -27.42 -14.76
CA GLY A 335 -7.18 -26.97 -14.83
C GLY A 335 -7.82 -26.88 -16.23
N LEU A 336 -7.18 -27.37 -17.30
CA LEU A 336 -7.67 -27.18 -18.68
C LEU A 336 -7.73 -28.47 -19.52
N GLY A 337 -7.91 -29.64 -18.88
CA GLY A 337 -8.02 -30.94 -19.56
C GLY A 337 -9.25 -31.79 -19.21
N GLY A 338 -10.17 -31.31 -18.36
CA GLY A 338 -11.21 -32.16 -17.74
C GLY A 338 -12.65 -32.01 -18.23
N LEU A 339 -12.90 -31.29 -19.33
CA LEU A 339 -14.28 -31.01 -19.81
C LEU A 339 -14.68 -31.77 -21.08
N MET A 340 -14.05 -32.92 -21.34
CA MET A 340 -14.50 -33.85 -22.38
C MET A 340 -14.40 -35.31 -21.89
N GLY A 341 -15.55 -35.97 -21.73
CA GLY A 341 -15.70 -37.36 -21.30
C GLY A 341 -15.81 -37.50 -19.78
N GLY A 342 -16.90 -37.94 -19.16
CA GLY A 342 -17.96 -38.83 -19.60
C GLY A 342 -18.11 -39.92 -18.53
N GLY A 343 -19.18 -39.82 -17.73
CA GLY A 343 -19.91 -40.91 -17.06
C GLY A 343 -19.17 -41.95 -16.19
N GLY A 344 -19.72 -42.20 -14.99
CA GLY A 344 -19.64 -43.51 -14.34
C GLY A 344 -19.02 -43.48 -12.95
N GLY A 345 -19.79 -43.94 -11.95
CA GLY A 345 -19.41 -43.96 -10.54
C GLY A 345 -18.77 -45.27 -10.07
N LEU A 346 -18.36 -45.23 -8.80
CA LEU A 346 -18.23 -46.34 -7.84
C LEU A 346 -17.35 -47.55 -8.22
N GLY A 347 -16.21 -47.71 -7.52
CA GLY A 347 -15.77 -49.03 -7.06
C GLY A 347 -14.26 -49.31 -7.05
N GLY A 348 -13.74 -49.67 -5.86
CA GLY A 348 -12.44 -50.34 -5.63
C GLY A 348 -11.29 -49.37 -5.30
N LEU A 349 -10.70 -49.27 -4.10
CA LEU A 349 -10.36 -50.22 -3.02
C LEU A 349 -9.39 -51.34 -3.45
N LEU A 350 -8.10 -51.09 -3.18
CA LEU A 350 -7.00 -52.03 -2.91
C LEU A 350 -6.32 -52.79 -4.07
N GLY A 351 -4.97 -52.72 -4.04
CA GLY A 351 -4.02 -53.56 -4.78
C GLY A 351 -3.50 -52.88 -6.04
N GLY A 352 -2.20 -52.77 -6.34
CA GLY A 352 -1.02 -53.47 -5.85
C GLY A 352 -0.11 -53.72 -7.06
N MET A 353 1.17 -53.41 -6.93
CA MET A 353 2.30 -53.82 -7.79
C MET A 353 2.41 -53.26 -9.22
N GLY A 354 3.54 -52.58 -9.44
CA GLY A 354 4.53 -52.94 -10.47
C GLY A 354 4.21 -52.62 -11.93
N GLY A 355 5.03 -51.77 -12.55
CA GLY A 355 5.07 -51.64 -14.01
C GLY A 355 5.89 -50.45 -14.48
N ASN A 356 7.13 -50.72 -14.87
CA ASN A 356 8.09 -49.79 -15.47
C ASN A 356 7.77 -49.59 -16.97
N GLY A 357 8.08 -48.41 -17.51
CA GLY A 357 7.97 -48.04 -18.94
C GLY A 357 7.32 -46.66 -19.05
N GLY A 358 8.04 -45.56 -19.24
CA GLY A 358 8.94 -45.27 -20.35
C GLY A 358 8.47 -43.92 -20.90
N ALA A 359 9.17 -42.84 -20.56
CA ALA A 359 8.87 -41.49 -21.05
C ALA A 359 10.19 -40.82 -21.43
N GLU A 360 10.18 -40.35 -22.68
CA GLU A 360 11.28 -39.81 -23.45
C GLU A 360 11.77 -38.45 -22.95
N ASP A 361 12.98 -38.13 -23.39
CA ASP A 361 13.82 -36.99 -23.03
C ASP A 361 13.14 -35.62 -23.17
N PHE A 362 13.09 -34.86 -22.10
CA PHE A 362 13.07 -33.39 -22.11
C PHE A 362 13.66 -32.86 -20.80
N ASP A 363 14.99 -32.87 -20.68
CA ASP A 363 15.65 -32.06 -19.66
C ASP A 363 17.05 -31.66 -20.14
N ASN A 364 17.21 -30.37 -20.50
CA ASN A 364 18.50 -29.69 -20.65
C ASN A 364 18.32 -28.17 -20.89
N ASN A 365 17.57 -27.48 -20.03
CA ASN A 365 17.59 -26.00 -20.06
C ASN A 365 17.36 -25.28 -18.72
N TYR A 366 17.24 -26.01 -17.60
CA TYR A 366 17.07 -25.40 -16.28
C TYR A 366 18.38 -25.23 -15.49
N GLU A 367 19.40 -26.07 -15.74
CA GLU A 367 20.66 -26.01 -14.99
C GLU A 367 21.60 -24.88 -15.46
N GLU A 368 21.57 -24.46 -16.73
CA GLU A 368 22.43 -23.37 -17.21
C GLU A 368 22.02 -21.97 -16.70
N GLN A 369 20.72 -21.74 -16.46
CA GLN A 369 20.24 -20.43 -16.00
C GLN A 369 20.50 -20.19 -14.51
N THR A 370 20.39 -21.22 -13.67
CA THR A 370 20.61 -21.13 -12.23
C THR A 370 22.07 -20.86 -11.88
N ASP A 371 23.00 -21.42 -12.65
CA ASP A 371 24.43 -21.26 -12.43
C ASP A 371 24.95 -19.87 -12.85
N SER A 372 24.29 -19.24 -13.83
CA SER A 372 24.57 -17.86 -14.25
C SER A 372 24.18 -16.82 -13.19
N LEU A 373 23.07 -17.06 -12.47
CA LEU A 373 22.58 -16.20 -11.39
C LEU A 373 23.46 -16.32 -10.14
N ALA A 374 23.85 -17.54 -9.78
CA ALA A 374 24.74 -17.80 -8.65
C ALA A 374 26.12 -17.13 -8.82
N LYS A 375 26.66 -17.12 -10.04
CA LYS A 375 27.91 -16.42 -10.38
C LYS A 375 27.76 -14.89 -10.31
N LYS A 376 26.64 -14.32 -10.76
CA LYS A 376 26.36 -12.87 -10.64
C LYS A 376 26.21 -12.42 -9.17
N LEU A 377 25.57 -13.23 -8.33
CA LEU A 377 25.39 -12.94 -6.90
C LEU A 377 26.71 -13.01 -6.11
N LYS A 378 27.60 -13.97 -6.43
CA LYS A 378 28.95 -14.04 -5.83
C LYS A 378 29.83 -12.83 -6.23
N LYS A 379 29.69 -12.32 -7.46
CA LYS A 379 30.45 -11.13 -7.92
C LYS A 379 30.00 -9.85 -7.21
N LYS A 380 28.68 -9.68 -6.97
CA LYS A 380 28.11 -8.55 -6.20
C LYS A 380 28.53 -8.56 -4.72
N LYS A 381 28.59 -9.74 -4.07
CA LYS A 381 29.09 -9.89 -2.70
C LYS A 381 30.58 -9.56 -2.54
N ARG A 382 31.42 -9.84 -3.54
CA ARG A 382 32.85 -9.46 -3.51
C ARG A 382 33.08 -7.96 -3.69
N HIS A 383 32.20 -7.27 -4.42
CA HIS A 383 32.31 -5.82 -4.60
C HIS A 383 31.90 -5.02 -3.35
N LYS A 384 30.92 -5.52 -2.59
CA LYS A 384 30.44 -4.92 -1.33
C LYS A 384 31.37 -5.14 -0.13
N LYS A 385 32.40 -5.99 -0.27
CA LYS A 385 33.44 -6.24 0.76
C LYS A 385 34.75 -5.47 0.51
N ARG A 386 34.86 -4.74 -0.62
CA ARG A 386 36.05 -3.96 -1.00
C ARG A 386 35.79 -2.44 -1.11
N LYS A 387 34.55 -2.02 -0.89
CA LYS A 387 34.18 -0.65 -0.49
C LYS A 387 33.80 -0.73 0.98
#